data_AF-A0A812P7I4-F1
#
_entry.id   AF-A0A812P7I4-F1
#
_cell.length_a   1.000
_cell.length_b   1.000
_cell.length_c   1.000
_cell.angle_alpha   90.00
_cell.angle_beta   90.00
_cell.angle_gamma   90.00
#
_symmetry.space_group_name_H-M   'P 1'
#
loop_
_entity.id
_entity.type
_entity.pdbx_description
1 polymer ?
#
loop_
_entity_poly.entity_id
_entity_poly.type
_entity_poly.pdbx_seq_one_letter_code
_entity_poly.pdbx_strand_id
1 'polypeptide(L)'
;EGKTILIAEASNWNQLASTLLWGTFSGLLGMLLGWGLKLWYQHEAHPLLLCVAVLAATLSANARGDTCRMMLNRVGILVCCALLFQWHTVRGNYTFQGNAVRIPYVEQRIVILIVAMFFMLLEVDRVNGLARSQGAQQLSNGFEGRIGDAKCSEAADTARILKEIGKKTESVDFAIHVL
;
A
#
# COMPACT_ATOMS: atom_id res chain seq x y z
N GLU A 1 -20.58 -21.52 17.90
CA GLU A 1 -19.79 -20.33 17.51
C GLU A 1 -18.37 -20.79 17.21
N GLY A 2 -17.85 -20.52 16.01
CA GLY A 2 -16.49 -20.90 15.63
C GLY A 2 -15.48 -19.89 16.17
N LYS A 3 -14.47 -20.35 16.91
CA LYS A 3 -13.33 -19.52 17.30
C LYS A 3 -12.27 -19.58 16.19
N THR A 4 -11.89 -18.43 15.65
CA THR A 4 -10.81 -18.31 14.66
C THR A 4 -9.47 -18.30 15.40
N ILE A 5 -8.62 -19.30 15.14
CA ILE A 5 -7.24 -19.33 15.65
C ILE A 5 -6.36 -18.70 14.58
N LEU A 6 -5.74 -17.56 14.90
CA LEU A 6 -4.72 -16.94 14.05
C LEU A 6 -3.41 -17.70 14.26
N ILE A 7 -3.07 -18.58 13.33
CA ILE A 7 -1.75 -19.23 13.29
C ILE A 7 -0.75 -18.17 12.85
N ALA A 8 0.38 -18.09 13.58
CA ALA A 8 1.36 -17.00 13.56
C ALA A 8 1.56 -16.35 12.18
N GLU A 9 1.06 -15.12 12.03
CA GLU A 9 1.34 -14.30 10.85
C GLU A 9 2.80 -13.85 10.90
N ALA A 10 3.59 -14.21 9.89
CA ALA A 10 4.96 -13.75 9.79
C ALA A 10 4.97 -12.22 9.73
N SER A 11 5.74 -11.60 10.63
CA SER A 11 5.86 -10.14 10.67
C SER A 11 6.39 -9.61 9.34
N ASN A 12 5.54 -8.89 8.59
CA ASN A 12 5.90 -8.27 7.32
C ASN A 12 6.44 -6.83 7.49
N TRP A 13 6.74 -6.42 8.73
CA TRP A 13 7.19 -5.07 9.08
C TRP A 13 8.39 -4.60 8.26
N ASN A 14 9.38 -5.46 8.01
CA ASN A 14 10.55 -5.10 7.21
C ASN A 14 10.17 -4.79 5.75
N GLN A 15 9.20 -5.53 5.19
CA GLN A 15 8.72 -5.31 3.83
C GLN A 15 7.89 -4.02 3.75
N LEU A 16 7.03 -3.77 4.74
CA LEU A 16 6.27 -2.53 4.86
C LEU A 16 7.20 -1.32 5.02
N ALA A 17 8.16 -1.37 5.93
CA ALA A 17 9.12 -0.30 6.17
C ALA A 17 9.95 0.00 4.91
N SER A 18 10.45 -1.04 4.24
CA SER A 18 11.16 -0.89 2.96
C SER A 18 10.27 -0.24 1.89
N THR A 19 9.01 -0.66 1.78
CA THR A 19 8.06 -0.13 0.81
C THR A 19 7.72 1.34 1.09
N LEU A 20 7.53 1.70 2.35
CA LEU A 20 7.32 3.09 2.77
C LEU A 20 8.55 3.94 2.46
N LEU A 21 9.76 3.44 2.72
CA LEU A 21 11.02 4.14 2.44
C LEU A 21 11.23 4.35 0.94
N TRP A 22 10.95 3.35 0.11
CA TRP A 22 11.00 3.49 -1.34
C TRP A 22 9.93 4.43 -1.88
N GLY A 23 8.74 4.41 -1.29
CA GLY A 23 7.65 5.33 -1.63
C GLY A 23 8.01 6.77 -1.30
N THR A 24 8.55 7.04 -0.11
CA THR A 24 9.01 8.38 0.27
C THR A 24 10.18 8.85 -0.59
N PHE A 25 11.15 7.97 -0.88
CA PHE A 25 12.23 8.28 -1.82
C PHE A 25 11.71 8.63 -3.21
N SER A 26 10.73 7.89 -3.73
CA SER A 26 10.09 8.18 -5.01
C SER A 26 9.37 9.53 -5.00
N GLY A 27 8.71 9.86 -3.89
CA GLY A 27 8.07 11.16 -3.70
C GLY A 27 9.08 12.31 -3.68
N LEU A 28 10.18 12.18 -2.92
CA LEU A 28 11.25 13.17 -2.87
C LEU A 28 11.90 13.37 -4.23
N LEU A 29 12.18 12.28 -4.96
CA LEU A 29 12.69 12.35 -6.32
C LEU A 29 11.72 13.08 -7.25
N GLY A 30 10.42 12.80 -7.12
CA GLY A 30 9.36 13.52 -7.83
C GLY A 30 9.38 15.03 -7.55
N MET A 31 9.53 15.43 -6.30
CA MET A 31 9.65 16.85 -5.91
C MET A 31 10.86 17.51 -6.55
N LEU A 32 12.03 16.85 -6.51
CA LEU A 32 13.26 17.36 -7.13
C LEU A 32 13.11 17.51 -8.65
N LEU A 33 12.50 16.53 -9.32
CA LEU A 33 12.21 16.58 -10.75
C LEU A 33 11.22 17.70 -11.08
N GLY A 34 10.14 17.85 -10.31
CA GLY A 34 9.17 18.93 -10.47
C GLY A 34 9.79 20.31 -10.29
N TRP A 35 10.70 20.46 -9.32
CA TRP A 35 11.45 21.69 -9.12
C TRP A 35 12.42 21.98 -10.27
N GLY A 36 13.18 20.98 -10.72
CA GLY A 36 14.08 21.10 -11.88
C GLY A 36 13.35 21.43 -13.18
N LEU A 37 12.21 20.77 -13.43
CA LEU A 37 11.35 21.04 -14.58
C LEU A 37 10.81 22.47 -14.55
N LYS A 38 10.42 22.97 -13.37
CA LYS A 38 9.97 24.34 -13.21
C LYS A 38 11.07 25.37 -13.49
N LEU A 39 12.31 25.05 -13.14
CA LEU A 39 13.47 25.91 -13.42
C LEU A 39 13.87 25.89 -14.90
N TRP A 40 13.82 24.70 -15.52
CA TRP A 40 14.29 24.49 -16.89
C TRP A 40 13.24 24.86 -17.94
N TYR A 41 11.97 24.56 -17.68
CA TYR A 41 10.90 24.60 -18.66
C TYR A 41 9.75 25.45 -18.14
N GLN A 42 9.59 26.67 -18.68
CA GLN A 42 8.47 27.57 -18.35
C GLN A 42 7.12 27.09 -18.90
N HIS A 43 7.09 26.03 -19.72
CA HIS A 43 5.87 25.47 -20.28
C HIS A 43 5.11 24.55 -19.32
N GLU A 44 3.80 24.56 -19.49
CA GLU A 44 2.80 23.86 -18.70
C GLU A 44 2.83 22.33 -18.94
N ALA A 45 3.69 21.60 -18.22
CA ALA A 45 3.73 20.13 -18.28
C ALA A 45 2.72 19.44 -17.34
N HIS A 46 1.97 20.22 -16.55
CA HIS A 46 0.97 19.70 -15.62
C HIS A 46 -0.13 18.81 -16.24
N PRO A 47 -0.67 19.05 -17.47
CA PRO A 47 -1.67 18.14 -18.03
C PRO A 47 -1.08 16.78 -18.40
N LEU A 48 0.16 16.75 -18.91
CA LEU A 48 0.85 15.51 -19.24
C LEU A 48 1.13 14.68 -17.98
N LEU A 49 1.62 15.31 -16.92
CA LEU A 49 1.84 14.63 -15.64
C LEU A 49 0.52 14.10 -15.06
N LEU A 50 -0.58 14.85 -15.18
CA LEU A 50 -1.89 14.40 -14.71
C LEU A 50 -2.40 13.18 -15.51
N CYS A 51 -2.22 13.18 -16.83
CA CYS A 51 -2.50 12.01 -17.67
C CYS A 51 -1.67 10.79 -17.24
N VAL A 52 -0.37 10.97 -16.97
CA VAL A 52 0.49 9.88 -16.51
C VAL A 52 0.04 9.34 -15.15
N ALA A 53 -0.35 10.19 -14.21
CA ALA A 53 -0.86 9.75 -12.91
C ALA A 53 -2.16 8.93 -13.05
N VAL A 54 -3.10 9.37 -13.90
CA VAL A 54 -4.35 8.62 -14.18
C VAL A 54 -4.05 7.30 -14.87
N LEU A 55 -3.15 7.28 -15.86
CA LEU A 55 -2.73 6.05 -16.52
C LEU A 55 -2.05 5.09 -15.53
N ALA A 56 -1.18 5.59 -14.66
CA ALA A 56 -0.54 4.78 -13.64
C ALA A 56 -1.57 4.15 -12.68
N ALA A 57 -2.58 4.91 -12.25
CA ALA A 57 -3.65 4.40 -11.39
C ALA A 57 -4.49 3.32 -12.09
N THR A 58 -4.94 3.58 -13.32
CA THR A 58 -5.75 2.63 -14.10
C THR A 58 -4.99 1.35 -14.42
N LEU A 59 -3.73 1.45 -14.83
CA LEU A 59 -2.90 0.28 -15.09
C LEU A 59 -2.57 -0.48 -13.80
N SER A 60 -2.30 0.22 -12.69
CA SER A 60 -1.99 -0.42 -11.41
C SER A 60 -3.17 -1.23 -10.87
N ALA A 61 -4.39 -0.70 -11.03
CA ALA A 61 -5.61 -1.41 -10.62
C ALA A 61 -5.86 -2.69 -11.43
N ASN A 62 -5.41 -2.75 -12.68
CA ASN A 62 -5.63 -3.88 -13.59
C ASN A 62 -4.43 -4.84 -13.72
N ALA A 63 -3.27 -4.46 -13.19
CA ALA A 63 -2.06 -5.26 -13.31
C ALA A 63 -2.15 -6.53 -12.46
N ARG A 64 -1.92 -7.69 -13.09
CA ARG A 64 -1.93 -9.00 -12.42
C ARG A 64 -0.61 -9.31 -11.68
N GLY A 65 0.48 -8.65 -12.03
CA GLY A 65 1.80 -8.90 -11.46
C GLY A 65 2.18 -7.88 -10.39
N ASP A 66 2.65 -8.36 -9.24
CA ASP A 66 3.06 -7.52 -8.11
C ASP A 66 4.17 -6.52 -8.47
N THR A 67 5.15 -6.94 -9.27
CA THR A 67 6.24 -6.07 -9.72
C THR A 67 5.72 -4.92 -10.59
N CYS A 68 4.73 -5.20 -11.45
CA CYS A 68 4.14 -4.18 -12.32
C CYS A 68 3.32 -3.18 -11.49
N ARG A 69 2.47 -3.66 -10.58
CA ARG A 69 1.73 -2.82 -9.62
C ARG A 69 2.68 -1.93 -8.81
N MET A 70 3.76 -2.51 -8.31
CA MET A 70 4.80 -1.78 -7.57
C MET A 70 5.42 -0.65 -8.38
N MET A 71 5.82 -0.92 -9.62
CA MET A 71 6.40 0.10 -10.50
C MET A 71 5.39 1.21 -10.80
N LEU A 72 4.14 0.86 -11.11
CA LEU A 72 3.09 1.83 -11.43
C LEU A 72 2.75 2.70 -10.22
N ASN A 73 2.67 2.13 -9.02
CA ASN A 73 2.41 2.91 -7.82
C ASN A 73 3.57 3.87 -7.50
N ARG A 74 4.83 3.44 -7.68
CA ARG A 74 6.00 4.32 -7.52
C ARG A 74 6.03 5.45 -8.54
N VAL A 75 5.72 5.16 -9.80
CA VAL A 75 5.57 6.17 -10.86
C VAL A 75 4.45 7.14 -10.50
N GLY A 76 3.32 6.64 -10.02
CA GLY A 76 2.19 7.46 -9.53
C GLY A 76 2.61 8.44 -8.44
N ILE A 77 3.29 7.94 -7.39
CA ILE A 77 3.82 8.79 -6.30
C ILE A 77 4.78 9.85 -6.84
N LEU A 78 5.76 9.44 -7.67
CA LEU A 78 6.74 10.35 -8.25
C LEU A 78 6.07 11.47 -9.05
N VAL A 79 5.11 11.12 -9.91
CA VAL A 79 4.41 12.07 -10.77
C VAL A 79 3.50 12.99 -9.97
N CYS A 80 2.77 12.48 -8.97
CA CYS A 80 1.96 13.32 -8.07
C CYS A 80 2.83 14.30 -7.28
N CYS A 81 3.99 13.87 -6.78
CA CYS A 81 4.91 14.76 -6.08
C CYS A 81 5.59 15.78 -7.00
N ALA A 82 5.89 15.43 -8.25
CA ALA A 82 6.34 16.38 -9.27
C ALA A 82 5.27 17.42 -9.59
N LEU A 83 4.02 16.97 -9.72
CA LEU A 83 2.85 17.83 -9.92
C LEU A 83 2.72 18.87 -8.81
N LEU A 84 2.90 18.52 -7.54
CA LEU A 84 2.78 19.48 -6.44
C LEU A 84 3.65 20.74 -6.62
N PHE A 85 4.86 20.58 -7.17
CA PHE A 85 5.80 21.69 -7.38
C PHE A 85 5.56 22.46 -8.67
N GLN A 86 5.12 21.76 -9.73
CA GLN A 86 4.82 22.38 -11.02
C GLN A 86 3.40 22.98 -11.07
N TRP A 87 2.49 22.57 -10.20
CA TRP A 87 1.08 22.92 -10.29
C TRP A 87 0.85 24.42 -10.18
N HIS A 88 0.22 24.97 -11.21
CA HIS A 88 -0.35 26.31 -11.22
C HIS A 88 -1.87 26.21 -11.14
N THR A 89 -2.49 27.16 -10.44
CA THR A 89 -3.94 27.19 -10.25
C THR A 89 -4.62 27.17 -11.61
N VAL A 90 -5.30 26.08 -11.94
CA VAL A 90 -6.09 26.00 -13.18
C VAL A 90 -7.19 27.03 -13.05
N ARG A 91 -7.12 28.11 -13.83
CA ARG A 91 -8.17 29.13 -13.90
C ARG A 91 -9.29 28.62 -14.81
N GLY A 92 -9.98 27.58 -14.35
CA GLY A 92 -11.24 27.16 -14.95
C GLY A 92 -12.36 28.06 -14.45
N ASN A 93 -13.05 28.76 -15.35
CA ASN A 93 -14.37 29.31 -15.02
C ASN A 93 -15.36 28.13 -15.06
N TYR A 94 -15.38 27.33 -14.00
CA TYR A 94 -16.42 26.31 -13.84
C TYR A 94 -17.70 27.04 -13.46
N THR A 95 -18.67 27.07 -14.35
CA THR A 95 -20.00 27.62 -14.09
C THR A 95 -20.83 26.58 -13.37
N PHE A 96 -20.83 26.63 -12.04
CA PHE A 96 -21.78 25.86 -11.24
C PHE A 96 -22.93 26.80 -10.87
N GLN A 97 -24.14 26.51 -11.34
CA GLN A 97 -25.33 27.36 -11.13
C GLN A 97 -25.18 28.82 -11.62
N GLY A 98 -24.45 29.04 -12.71
CA GLY A 98 -24.26 30.37 -13.29
C GLY A 98 -23.20 31.25 -12.61
N ASN A 99 -22.61 30.80 -11.49
CA ASN A 99 -21.50 31.47 -10.84
C ASN A 99 -20.17 30.84 -11.25
N ALA A 100 -19.18 31.67 -11.59
CA ALA A 100 -17.82 31.21 -11.82
C ALA A 100 -17.19 30.80 -10.48
N VAL A 101 -17.11 29.50 -10.22
CA VAL A 101 -16.46 28.96 -9.02
C VAL A 101 -14.96 28.84 -9.29
N ARG A 102 -14.16 29.56 -8.50
CA ARG A 102 -12.70 29.42 -8.49
C ARG A 102 -12.30 28.51 -7.34
N ILE A 103 -11.79 27.33 -7.67
CA ILE A 103 -11.22 26.42 -6.67
C ILE A 103 -9.90 27.01 -6.14
N PRO A 104 -9.76 27.27 -4.84
CA PRO A 104 -8.53 27.75 -4.24
C PRO A 104 -7.32 26.86 -4.56
N TYR A 105 -6.15 27.49 -4.71
CA TYR A 105 -4.89 26.80 -4.99
C TYR A 105 -4.55 25.71 -3.95
N VAL A 106 -4.86 26.00 -2.68
CA VAL A 106 -4.60 25.09 -1.56
C VAL A 106 -5.42 23.80 -1.70
N GLU A 107 -6.70 23.90 -2.08
CA GLU A 107 -7.55 22.74 -2.27
C GLU A 107 -7.04 21.84 -3.41
N GLN A 108 -6.62 22.42 -4.53
CA GLN A 108 -6.06 21.66 -5.65
C GLN A 108 -4.80 20.88 -5.23
N ARG A 109 -3.93 21.48 -4.40
CA ARG A 109 -2.74 20.80 -3.86
C ARG A 109 -3.08 19.69 -2.86
N ILE A 110 -4.09 19.90 -2.03
CA ILE A 110 -4.58 18.87 -1.10
C ILE A 110 -5.07 17.65 -1.89
N VAL A 111 -5.81 17.85 -2.99
CA VAL A 111 -6.25 16.75 -3.86
C VAL A 111 -5.05 15.98 -4.42
N ILE A 112 -4.01 16.65 -4.91
CA ILE A 112 -2.81 15.97 -5.42
C ILE A 112 -2.10 15.17 -4.31
N LEU A 113 -2.03 15.72 -3.08
CA LEU A 113 -1.49 15.00 -1.91
C LEU A 113 -2.32 13.76 -1.58
N ILE A 114 -3.65 13.85 -1.62
CA ILE A 114 -4.53 12.70 -1.39
C ILE A 114 -4.27 11.61 -2.43
N VAL A 115 -4.10 11.97 -3.71
CA VAL A 115 -3.77 11.00 -4.77
C VAL A 115 -2.41 10.36 -4.53
N ALA A 116 -1.40 11.13 -4.10
CA ALA A 116 -0.09 10.57 -3.73
C ALA A 116 -0.19 9.58 -2.56
N MET A 117 -0.97 9.93 -1.52
CA MET A 117 -1.22 9.03 -0.38
C MET A 117 -1.98 7.78 -0.81
N PHE A 118 -2.90 7.88 -1.77
CA PHE A 118 -3.62 6.73 -2.30
C PHE A 118 -2.67 5.71 -2.94
N PHE A 119 -1.69 6.14 -3.74
CA PHE A 119 -0.67 5.23 -4.27
C PHE A 119 0.19 4.59 -3.18
N MET A 120 0.50 5.30 -2.10
CA MET A 120 1.18 4.72 -0.93
C MET A 120 0.33 3.64 -0.25
N LEU A 121 -0.97 3.89 -0.11
CA LEU A 121 -1.91 2.90 0.45
C LEU A 121 -2.04 1.68 -0.45
N LEU A 122 -2.05 1.84 -1.78
CA LEU A 122 -2.04 0.72 -2.72
C LEU A 122 -0.78 -0.15 -2.60
N GLU A 123 0.37 0.45 -2.29
CA GLU A 123 1.59 -0.31 -2.02
C GLU A 123 1.52 -1.08 -0.70
N VAL A 124 0.99 -0.47 0.36
CA VAL A 124 0.77 -1.15 1.64
C VAL A 124 -0.20 -2.32 1.47
N ASP A 125 -1.30 -2.11 0.74
CA ASP A 125 -2.27 -3.16 0.42
C ASP A 125 -1.61 -4.30 -0.36
N ARG A 126 -0.78 -3.99 -1.37
CA ARG A 126 -0.03 -4.99 -2.14
C ARG A 126 0.88 -5.84 -1.25
N VAL A 127 1.66 -5.22 -0.35
CA VAL A 127 2.56 -5.94 0.56
C VAL A 127 1.79 -6.82 1.53
N ASN A 128 0.67 -6.34 2.07
CA ASN A 128 -0.20 -7.13 2.93
C ASN A 128 -0.84 -8.29 2.17
N GLY A 129 -1.28 -8.06 0.92
CA GLY A 129 -1.81 -9.10 0.05
C GLY A 129 -0.78 -10.20 -0.24
N LEU A 130 0.48 -9.83 -0.50
CA LEU A 130 1.58 -10.77 -0.71
C LEU A 130 1.90 -11.58 0.55
N ALA A 131 1.94 -10.93 1.72
CA ALA A 131 2.16 -11.63 2.98
C ALA A 131 1.06 -12.67 3.27
N ARG A 132 -0.21 -12.29 3.00
CA ARG A 132 -1.35 -13.20 3.15
C ARG A 132 -1.32 -14.36 2.15
N SER A 133 -0.96 -14.11 0.88
CA SER A 133 -0.88 -15.19 -0.12
C SER A 133 0.25 -16.17 0.19
N GLN A 134 1.39 -15.66 0.65
CA GLN A 134 2.51 -16.50 1.14
C GLN A 134 2.09 -17.32 2.36
N GLY A 135 1.41 -16.71 3.33
CA GLY A 135 0.87 -17.43 4.49
C GLY A 135 -0.13 -18.51 4.09
N ALA A 136 -1.04 -18.21 3.16
CA ALA A 136 -1.99 -19.19 2.64
C ALA A 136 -1.29 -20.34 1.89
N GLN A 137 -0.24 -20.05 1.13
CA GLN A 137 0.54 -21.07 0.42
C GLN A 137 1.34 -21.95 1.38
N GLN A 138 1.87 -21.39 2.47
CA GLN A 138 2.53 -22.15 3.53
C GLN A 138 1.56 -23.10 4.23
N LEU A 139 0.31 -22.66 4.45
CA LEU A 139 -0.74 -23.53 4.98
C LEU A 139 -1.12 -24.63 3.97
N SER A 140 -1.24 -24.32 2.68
CA SER A 140 -1.64 -25.31 1.66
C SER A 140 -0.58 -26.37 1.36
N ASN A 141 0.69 -26.09 1.65
CA ASN A 141 1.81 -26.98 1.37
C ASN A 141 2.21 -27.87 2.57
N GLY A 142 1.35 -27.95 3.60
CA GLY A 142 1.65 -28.60 4.85
C GLY A 142 2.41 -27.64 5.77
N PHE A 143 1.72 -27.11 6.77
CA PHE A 143 2.34 -26.22 7.74
C PHE A 143 3.31 -27.02 8.63
N GLU A 144 4.61 -26.66 8.61
CA GLU A 144 5.64 -27.29 9.45
C GLU A 144 5.78 -26.65 10.84
N GLY A 145 5.06 -25.56 11.11
CA GLY A 145 5.14 -24.86 12.40
C GLY A 145 4.49 -25.64 13.52
N ARG A 146 5.06 -25.53 14.73
CA ARG A 146 4.50 -26.17 15.94
C ARG A 146 3.52 -25.23 16.62
N ILE A 147 2.61 -25.75 17.43
CA ILE A 147 1.75 -24.95 18.32
C ILE A 147 2.57 -24.03 19.24
N GLY A 148 3.79 -24.46 19.61
CA GLY A 148 4.71 -23.63 20.38
C GLY A 148 5.12 -22.33 19.66
N ASP A 149 5.04 -22.29 18.33
CA ASP A 149 5.38 -21.13 17.52
C ASP A 149 4.18 -20.18 17.32
N ALA A 150 2.97 -20.62 17.68
CA ALA A 150 1.75 -19.81 17.60
C ALA A 150 1.75 -18.72 18.70
N LYS A 151 1.72 -17.46 18.28
CA LYS A 151 1.54 -16.32 19.19
C LYS A 151 0.06 -15.96 19.29
N CYS A 152 -0.51 -16.04 20.50
CA CYS A 152 -1.85 -15.48 20.75
C CYS A 152 -1.73 -13.98 21.07
N SER A 153 -2.80 -13.23 20.80
CA SER A 153 -2.90 -11.80 21.12
C SER A 153 -2.82 -11.52 22.62
N GLU A 154 -3.33 -12.43 23.45
CA GLU A 154 -3.27 -12.36 24.90
C GLU A 154 -2.49 -13.55 25.48
N ALA A 155 -1.58 -13.27 26.41
CA ALA A 155 -0.80 -14.32 27.09
C ALA A 155 -1.69 -15.27 27.91
N ALA A 156 -2.83 -14.76 28.42
CA ALA A 156 -3.82 -15.56 29.13
C ALA A 156 -4.50 -16.59 28.22
N ASP A 157 -4.76 -16.24 26.96
CA ASP A 157 -5.32 -17.16 25.98
C ASP A 157 -4.30 -18.20 25.54
N THR A 158 -3.01 -17.84 25.39
CA THR A 158 -1.94 -18.83 25.15
C THR A 158 -1.91 -19.86 26.27
N ALA A 159 -1.95 -19.42 27.54
CA ALA A 159 -1.94 -20.31 28.69
C ALA A 159 -3.22 -21.18 28.75
N ARG A 160 -4.38 -20.63 28.39
CA ARG A 160 -5.65 -21.38 28.36
C ARG A 160 -5.65 -22.43 27.25
N ILE A 161 -5.19 -22.09 26.05
CA ILE A 161 -5.09 -22.99 24.89
C ILE A 161 -4.06 -24.09 25.17
N LEU A 162 -2.88 -23.76 25.68
CA LEU A 162 -1.88 -24.76 26.08
C LEU A 162 -2.40 -25.69 27.20
N LYS A 163 -3.19 -25.16 28.13
CA LYS A 163 -3.83 -25.96 29.18
C LYS A 163 -4.94 -26.86 28.65
N GLU A 164 -5.73 -26.39 27.69
CA GLU A 164 -6.78 -27.18 27.01
C GLU A 164 -6.17 -28.30 26.15
N ILE A 165 -5.07 -28.01 25.44
CA ILE A 165 -4.33 -28.99 24.62
C ILE A 165 -3.58 -29.99 25.52
N GLY A 166 -3.02 -29.53 26.63
CA GLY A 166 -2.39 -30.36 27.65
C GLY A 166 -1.28 -31.26 27.08
N LYS A 167 -1.34 -32.56 27.38
CA LYS A 167 -0.37 -33.56 26.90
C LYS A 167 -0.53 -33.95 25.42
N LYS A 168 -1.52 -33.40 24.72
CA LYS A 168 -1.83 -33.75 23.32
C LYS A 168 -1.13 -32.84 22.31
N THR A 169 -0.18 -32.01 22.75
CA THR A 169 0.57 -31.10 21.88
C THR A 169 1.15 -31.81 20.66
N GLU A 170 1.77 -32.97 20.82
CA GLU A 170 2.30 -33.75 19.68
C GLU A 170 1.20 -34.23 18.72
N SER A 171 0.02 -34.58 19.25
CA SER A 171 -1.12 -35.03 18.43
C SER A 171 -1.75 -33.88 17.65
N VAL A 172 -1.76 -32.67 18.24
CA VAL A 172 -2.29 -31.48 17.58
C VAL A 172 -1.28 -30.93 16.58
N ASP A 173 0.02 -30.97 16.88
CA ASP A 173 1.08 -30.64 15.93
C ASP A 173 1.03 -31.60 14.72
N PHE A 174 0.82 -32.91 14.95
CA PHE A 174 0.61 -33.87 13.87
C PHE A 174 -0.66 -33.57 13.05
N ALA A 175 -1.77 -33.20 13.70
CA ALA A 175 -3.00 -32.83 12.99
C ALA A 175 -2.85 -31.54 12.18
N ILE A 176 -2.07 -30.56 12.65
CA ILE A 176 -1.73 -29.34 11.91
C ILE A 176 -0.85 -29.66 10.69
N HIS A 177 0.06 -30.63 10.81
CA HIS A 177 0.93 -31.04 9.72
C HIS A 177 0.22 -31.82 8.60
N VAL A 178 -0.92 -32.45 8.91
CA VAL A 178 -1.70 -33.28 7.97
C VAL A 178 -2.81 -32.49 7.26
N LEU A 179 -3.09 -31.24 7.70
CA LEU A 179 -4.01 -30.30 7.06
C LEU A 179 -3.36 -29.58 5.87
#